data_AF-A0A9D8R5A7-F1
#
_entry.id   AF-A0A9D8R5A7-F1
#
_cell.length_a   1.000
_cell.length_b   1.000
_cell.length_c   1.000
_cell.angle_alpha   90.00
_cell.angle_beta   90.00
_cell.angle_gamma   90.00
#
_symmetry.space_group_name_H-M   'P 1'
#
loop_
_entity.id
_entity.type
_entity.pdbx_description
1 polymer ?
#
loop_
_entity_poly.entity_id
_entity_poly.type
_entity_poly.pdbx_seq_one_letter_code
_entity_poly.pdbx_strand_id
1 'polypeptide(L)'
;MKRTLFFIVLCLSALAIHAQQYIDLGLPSGTLWMNQNQEGGFNGFYTYEEALLDFGDQLPTRAQFQELMDKCQWKWTGKGYQVTGPNGNSIFLPPVGFRLCDSTTESVGLYGDYWTSTPGDYEHAWSLYCLSGRYGLGTVSRCSGRSVRLVKNL
;
A
#
# COMPACT_ATOMS: atom_id res chain seq x y z
N MET A 1 49.75 -6.25 32.32
CA MET A 1 48.30 -5.98 32.47
C MET A 1 47.57 -6.50 31.24
N LYS A 2 47.02 -7.72 31.31
CA LYS A 2 46.23 -8.32 30.22
C LYS A 2 44.77 -7.86 30.38
N ARG A 3 44.27 -7.09 29.41
CA ARG A 3 42.88 -6.65 29.35
C ARG A 3 42.05 -7.75 28.70
N THR A 4 41.31 -8.50 29.51
CA THR A 4 40.32 -9.47 29.05
C THR A 4 39.09 -8.70 28.57
N LEU A 5 38.81 -8.72 27.26
CA LEU A 5 37.54 -8.25 26.72
C LEU A 5 36.45 -9.27 27.05
N PHE A 6 35.44 -8.85 27.80
CA PHE A 6 34.17 -9.56 27.91
C PHE A 6 33.42 -9.40 26.58
N PHE A 7 33.27 -10.49 25.83
CA PHE A 7 32.29 -10.56 24.75
C PHE A 7 30.90 -10.60 25.39
N ILE A 8 30.22 -9.45 25.40
CA ILE A 8 28.78 -9.39 25.66
C ILE A 8 28.13 -10.08 24.46
N VAL A 9 27.73 -11.33 24.65
CA VAL A 9 26.77 -12.01 23.78
C VAL A 9 25.45 -11.27 23.97
N LEU A 10 25.23 -10.25 23.15
CA LEU A 10 23.95 -9.58 23.04
C LEU A 10 22.98 -10.60 22.47
N CYS A 11 22.11 -11.07 23.36
CA CYS A 11 20.92 -11.83 23.06
C CYS A 11 20.08 -11.00 22.08
N LEU A 12 20.26 -11.24 20.78
CA LEU A 12 19.37 -10.82 19.70
C LEU A 12 18.10 -11.67 19.77
N SER A 13 17.36 -11.57 20.89
CA SER A 13 16.00 -12.04 20.93
C SER A 13 15.06 -10.85 20.72
N ALA A 14 14.24 -10.97 19.67
CA ALA A 14 13.03 -10.19 19.43
C ALA A 14 13.15 -8.73 18.90
N LEU A 15 13.96 -8.51 17.86
CA LEU A 15 13.51 -7.63 16.77
C LEU A 15 13.32 -8.52 15.55
N ALA A 16 12.12 -9.09 15.41
CA ALA A 16 11.67 -9.56 14.11
C ALA A 16 11.67 -8.34 13.19
N ILE A 17 12.75 -8.18 12.43
CA ILE A 17 12.81 -7.27 11.29
C ILE A 17 11.69 -7.77 10.37
N HIS A 18 10.53 -7.12 10.44
CA HIS A 18 9.55 -7.19 9.36
C HIS A 18 10.24 -6.50 8.19
N ALA A 19 11.11 -7.23 7.49
CA ALA A 19 11.75 -6.73 6.30
C ALA A 19 10.61 -6.41 5.34
N GLN A 20 10.41 -5.12 5.08
CA GLN A 20 9.38 -4.64 4.19
C GLN A 20 9.69 -5.22 2.81
N GLN A 21 8.93 -6.25 2.44
CA GLN A 21 9.28 -7.08 1.30
C GLN A 21 8.55 -6.56 0.07
N TYR A 22 9.33 -6.12 -0.91
CA TYR A 22 8.84 -5.84 -2.25
C TYR A 22 8.72 -7.16 -3.02
N ILE A 23 7.56 -7.37 -3.63
CA ILE A 23 7.18 -8.57 -4.36
C ILE A 23 7.16 -8.25 -5.85
N ASP A 24 7.91 -9.01 -6.63
CA ASP A 24 7.81 -9.02 -8.08
C ASP A 24 6.58 -9.82 -8.50
N LEU A 25 5.61 -9.16 -9.13
CA LEU A 25 4.41 -9.79 -9.68
C LEU A 25 4.58 -10.25 -11.14
N GLY A 26 5.75 -10.03 -11.75
CA GLY A 26 6.00 -10.35 -13.15
C GLY A 26 5.26 -9.41 -14.09
N LEU A 27 5.09 -8.15 -13.67
CA LEU A 27 4.46 -7.12 -14.47
C LEU A 27 5.42 -6.61 -15.55
N PRO A 28 4.92 -6.26 -16.76
CA PRO A 28 5.74 -5.68 -17.81
C PRO A 28 6.56 -4.45 -17.40
N SER A 29 6.03 -3.61 -16.51
CA SER A 29 6.75 -2.45 -15.97
C SER A 29 7.96 -2.79 -15.08
N GLY A 30 8.07 -4.04 -14.61
CA GLY A 30 9.06 -4.42 -13.59
C GLY A 30 8.78 -3.83 -12.20
N THR A 31 7.62 -3.17 -11.99
CA THR A 31 7.24 -2.58 -10.71
C THR A 31 7.17 -3.65 -9.63
N LEU A 32 7.90 -3.44 -8.54
CA LEU A 32 7.81 -4.27 -7.34
C LEU A 32 6.82 -3.66 -6.36
N TRP A 33 5.98 -4.49 -5.76
CA TRP A 33 4.90 -4.05 -4.86
C TRP A 33 5.16 -4.49 -3.43
N MET A 34 4.98 -3.57 -2.48
CA MET A 34 5.14 -3.90 -1.07
C MET A 34 4.08 -4.92 -0.61
N ASN A 35 4.48 -5.90 0.21
CA ASN A 35 3.57 -6.94 0.70
C ASN A 35 2.55 -6.45 1.75
N GLN A 36 2.78 -5.29 2.37
CA GLN A 36 1.87 -4.67 3.35
C GLN A 36 1.59 -3.18 3.02
N ASN A 37 0.51 -2.65 3.59
CA ASN A 37 0.26 -1.21 3.56
C ASN A 37 1.29 -0.51 4.44
N GLN A 38 1.61 0.73 4.09
CA GLN A 38 2.41 1.58 4.95
C GLN A 38 1.59 2.01 6.18
N GLU A 39 2.17 1.84 7.37
CA GLU A 39 1.59 2.30 8.63
C GLU A 39 1.87 3.78 8.86
N GLY A 40 0.89 4.49 9.43
CA GLY A 40 0.97 5.89 9.82
C GLY A 40 -0.25 6.69 9.36
N GLY A 41 -0.11 8.01 9.29
CA GLY A 41 -1.20 8.93 8.98
C GLY A 41 -2.23 9.03 10.13
N PHE A 42 -3.11 10.02 10.03
CA PHE A 42 -4.15 10.24 11.03
C PHE A 42 -5.24 9.16 10.91
N ASN A 43 -5.50 8.45 12.02
CA ASN A 43 -6.36 7.26 12.08
C ASN A 43 -5.93 6.13 11.11
N GLY A 44 -4.64 6.03 10.77
CA GLY A 44 -4.16 4.99 9.85
C GLY A 44 -4.30 5.34 8.37
N PHE A 45 -4.60 6.62 8.05
CA PHE A 45 -4.82 7.09 6.69
C PHE A 45 -4.10 8.40 6.43
N TYR A 46 -3.64 8.57 5.20
CA TYR A 46 -2.96 9.77 4.73
C TYR A 46 -3.91 10.58 3.87
N THR A 47 -3.95 11.90 4.04
CA THR A 47 -4.43 12.79 2.97
C THR A 47 -3.53 12.66 1.74
N TYR A 48 -3.98 13.17 0.59
CA TYR A 48 -3.19 13.08 -0.63
C TYR A 48 -1.86 13.84 -0.51
N GLU A 49 -1.89 15.04 0.07
CA GLU A 49 -0.71 15.88 0.30
C GLU A 49 0.28 15.22 1.28
N GLU A 50 -0.21 14.64 2.39
CA GLU A 50 0.63 13.91 3.33
C GLU A 50 1.31 12.71 2.65
N ALA A 51 0.55 11.92 1.87
CA ALA A 51 1.09 10.77 1.17
C ALA A 51 2.17 11.18 0.15
N LEU A 52 1.94 12.25 -0.62
CA LEU A 52 2.93 12.76 -1.56
C LEU A 52 4.19 13.28 -0.85
N LEU A 53 4.01 13.99 0.26
CA LEU A 53 5.13 14.55 1.03
C LEU A 53 6.01 13.43 1.62
N ASP A 54 5.38 12.41 2.20
CA ASP A 54 6.09 11.34 2.90
C ASP A 54 6.74 10.33 1.94
N PHE A 55 6.09 10.03 0.80
CA PHE A 55 6.47 8.89 -0.04
C PHE A 55 6.86 9.25 -1.47
N GLY A 56 6.42 10.39 -2.01
CA GLY A 56 6.78 10.86 -3.35
C GLY A 56 6.67 9.76 -4.42
N ASP A 57 7.79 9.48 -5.09
CA ASP A 57 7.90 8.50 -6.18
C ASP A 57 7.69 7.03 -5.76
N GLN A 58 7.61 6.75 -4.46
CA GLN A 58 7.26 5.42 -3.94
C GLN A 58 5.74 5.19 -3.90
N LEU A 59 4.92 6.23 -4.08
CA LEU A 59 3.49 6.06 -4.30
C LEU A 59 3.23 5.48 -5.70
N PRO A 60 2.33 4.49 -5.84
CA PRO A 60 1.97 3.99 -7.15
C PRO A 60 1.35 5.08 -7.99
N THR A 61 1.67 5.14 -9.26
CA THR A 61 0.94 5.95 -10.23
C THR A 61 -0.40 5.30 -10.58
N ARG A 62 -1.33 6.08 -11.16
CA ARG A 62 -2.56 5.55 -11.76
C ARG A 62 -2.24 4.46 -12.79
N ALA A 63 -1.19 4.62 -13.58
CA ALA A 63 -0.79 3.65 -14.60
C ALA A 63 -0.34 2.32 -13.99
N GLN A 64 0.38 2.34 -12.87
CA GLN A 64 0.80 1.11 -12.17
C GLN A 64 -0.38 0.34 -11.59
N PHE A 65 -1.36 1.02 -10.98
CA PHE A 65 -2.58 0.35 -10.56
C PHE A 65 -3.42 -0.15 -11.73
N GLN A 66 -3.47 0.60 -12.84
CA GLN A 66 -4.13 0.13 -14.06
C GLN A 66 -3.48 -1.15 -14.60
N GLU A 67 -2.14 -1.21 -14.66
CA GLU A 67 -1.42 -2.41 -15.07
C GLU A 67 -1.74 -3.60 -14.15
N LEU A 68 -1.80 -3.36 -12.84
CA LEU A 68 -2.17 -4.39 -11.86
C LEU A 68 -3.62 -4.88 -12.04
N MET A 69 -4.56 -4.02 -12.45
CA MET A 69 -5.91 -4.45 -12.82
C MET A 69 -5.96 -5.23 -14.13
N ASP A 70 -5.15 -4.86 -15.11
CA ASP A 70 -5.17 -5.43 -16.46
C ASP A 70 -4.41 -6.76 -16.56
N LYS A 71 -3.37 -6.94 -15.73
CA LYS A 71 -2.41 -8.06 -15.86
C LYS A 71 -2.50 -9.08 -14.74
N CYS A 72 -3.03 -8.73 -13.57
CA CYS A 72 -3.15 -9.64 -12.44
C CYS A 72 -4.55 -10.27 -12.35
N GLN A 73 -4.62 -11.43 -11.70
CA GLN A 73 -5.87 -12.05 -11.30
C GLN A 73 -6.26 -11.57 -9.90
N TRP A 74 -7.51 -11.13 -9.75
CA TRP A 74 -8.04 -10.63 -8.49
C TRP A 74 -9.06 -11.61 -7.91
N LYS A 75 -8.77 -12.16 -6.74
CA LYS A 75 -9.66 -13.09 -6.03
C LYS A 75 -10.03 -12.54 -4.65
N TRP A 76 -11.31 -12.32 -4.43
CA TRP A 76 -11.82 -11.97 -3.10
C TRP A 76 -11.76 -13.17 -2.16
N THR A 77 -11.22 -12.97 -0.95
CA THR A 77 -11.02 -14.03 0.05
C THR A 77 -11.98 -13.94 1.24
N GLY A 78 -12.91 -13.00 1.23
CA GLY A 78 -13.71 -12.63 2.41
C GLY A 78 -13.00 -11.70 3.38
N LYS A 79 -11.68 -11.52 3.23
CA LYS A 79 -10.85 -10.63 4.06
C LYS A 79 -10.15 -9.53 3.26
N GLY A 80 -10.35 -9.48 1.95
CA GLY A 80 -9.62 -8.65 1.00
C GLY A 80 -9.38 -9.33 -0.34
N TYR A 81 -8.60 -8.68 -1.20
CA TYR A 81 -8.20 -9.24 -2.48
C TYR A 81 -6.82 -9.87 -2.40
N GLN A 82 -6.73 -11.15 -2.79
CA GLN A 82 -5.48 -11.73 -3.24
C GLN A 82 -5.30 -11.37 -4.71
N VAL A 83 -4.21 -10.65 -5.01
CA VAL A 83 -3.85 -10.22 -6.36
C VAL A 83 -2.65 -11.03 -6.81
N THR A 84 -2.84 -11.88 -7.83
CA THR A 84 -1.81 -12.79 -8.34
C THR A 84 -1.33 -12.33 -9.70
N GLY A 85 -0.03 -12.06 -9.81
CA GLY A 85 0.59 -11.59 -11.05
C GLY A 85 0.88 -12.72 -12.05
N PRO A 86 1.27 -12.37 -13.30
CA PRO A 86 1.57 -13.36 -14.34
C PRO A 86 2.63 -14.40 -13.97
N ASN A 87 3.56 -14.07 -13.07
CA ASN A 87 4.59 -15.00 -12.59
C ASN A 87 4.12 -15.93 -11.46
N GLY A 88 2.86 -15.83 -11.01
CA GLY A 88 2.30 -16.63 -9.92
C GLY A 88 2.52 -16.08 -8.51
N ASN A 89 3.37 -15.06 -8.34
CA ASN A 89 3.50 -14.37 -7.06
C ASN A 89 2.24 -13.57 -6.75
N SER A 90 1.99 -13.31 -5.46
CA SER A 90 0.79 -12.62 -5.02
C SER A 90 1.07 -11.56 -3.96
N ILE A 91 0.27 -10.50 -3.96
CA ILE A 91 0.11 -9.57 -2.85
C ILE A 91 -1.32 -9.63 -2.29
N PHE A 92 -1.52 -9.07 -1.11
CA PHE A 92 -2.83 -8.97 -0.48
C PHE A 92 -3.22 -7.52 -0.22
N LEU A 93 -4.41 -7.13 -0.69
CA LEU A 93 -5.01 -5.81 -0.49
C LEU A 93 -6.16 -5.92 0.52
N PRO A 94 -5.96 -5.51 1.78
CA PRO A 94 -7.00 -5.59 2.81
C PRO A 94 -8.03 -4.45 2.67
N PRO A 95 -9.30 -4.69 3.02
CA PRO A 95 -10.35 -3.67 2.98
C PRO A 95 -10.34 -2.87 4.28
N VAL A 96 -9.35 -1.99 4.45
CA VAL A 96 -9.13 -1.27 5.72
C VAL A 96 -10.01 -0.03 5.92
N GLY A 97 -10.85 0.30 4.95
CA GLY A 97 -11.71 1.48 4.95
C GLY A 97 -11.01 2.71 4.39
N PHE A 98 -11.55 3.87 4.73
CA PHE A 98 -11.01 5.18 4.41
C PHE A 98 -11.46 6.21 5.45
N ARG A 99 -10.83 7.39 5.45
CA ARG A 99 -11.21 8.52 6.29
C ARG A 99 -11.82 9.64 5.44
N LEU A 100 -12.93 10.23 5.88
CA LEU A 100 -13.54 11.41 5.27
C LEU A 100 -12.84 12.70 5.72
N CYS A 101 -13.09 13.81 5.02
CA CYS A 101 -12.45 15.10 5.35
C CYS A 101 -12.82 15.63 6.75
N ASP A 102 -13.98 15.23 7.27
CA ASP A 102 -14.43 15.53 8.64
C ASP A 102 -13.78 14.63 9.70
N SER A 103 -12.80 13.80 9.30
CA SER A 103 -12.08 12.83 10.12
C SER A 103 -12.82 11.55 10.51
N THR A 104 -14.05 11.35 10.01
CA THR A 104 -14.79 10.11 10.21
C THR A 104 -14.15 8.95 9.43
N THR A 105 -13.93 7.81 10.09
CA THR A 105 -13.47 6.58 9.42
C THR A 105 -14.66 5.71 9.04
N GLU A 106 -14.72 5.26 7.80
CA GLU A 106 -15.84 4.47 7.27
C GLU A 106 -15.37 3.21 6.53
N SER A 107 -16.32 2.28 6.34
CA SER A 107 -16.18 1.08 5.48
C SER A 107 -15.04 0.12 5.85
N VAL A 108 -14.57 0.16 7.10
CA VAL A 108 -13.58 -0.77 7.64
C VAL A 108 -14.08 -2.21 7.50
N GLY A 109 -13.25 -3.09 6.93
CA GLY A 109 -13.57 -4.49 6.63
C GLY A 109 -14.33 -4.72 5.33
N LEU A 110 -14.78 -3.65 4.66
CA LEU A 110 -15.64 -3.74 3.46
C LEU A 110 -14.99 -3.14 2.20
N TYR A 111 -14.20 -2.08 2.38
CA TYR A 111 -13.67 -1.27 1.29
C TYR A 111 -12.17 -1.04 1.47
N GLY A 112 -11.38 -1.24 0.43
CA GLY A 112 -9.99 -0.77 0.35
C GLY A 112 -9.93 0.44 -0.56
N ASP A 113 -9.25 1.50 -0.11
CA ASP A 113 -9.04 2.72 -0.90
C ASP A 113 -7.59 3.14 -0.76
N TYR A 114 -6.88 3.24 -1.90
CA TYR A 114 -5.43 3.39 -1.95
C TYR A 114 -5.04 4.58 -2.81
N TRP A 115 -4.25 5.48 -2.24
CA TRP A 115 -3.76 6.61 -3.01
C TRP A 115 -2.86 6.18 -4.16
N THR A 116 -3.04 6.87 -5.29
CA THR A 116 -2.00 6.96 -6.32
C THR A 116 -1.24 8.28 -6.16
N SER A 117 -0.08 8.45 -6.78
CA SER A 117 0.60 9.75 -6.92
C SER A 117 -0.02 10.63 -8.02
N THR A 118 -0.97 10.12 -8.81
CA THR A 118 -1.50 10.83 -9.98
C THR A 118 -2.60 11.81 -9.59
N PRO A 119 -2.43 13.13 -9.86
CA PRO A 119 -3.45 14.11 -9.55
C PRO A 119 -4.67 13.96 -10.48
N GLY A 120 -5.86 14.33 -9.98
CA GLY A 120 -7.08 14.44 -10.76
C GLY A 120 -7.28 15.89 -11.18
N ASP A 121 -8.00 16.64 -10.34
CA ASP A 121 -8.17 18.09 -10.47
C ASP A 121 -7.60 18.82 -9.23
N TYR A 122 -8.02 20.06 -8.99
CA TYR A 122 -7.57 20.85 -7.84
C TYR A 122 -7.97 20.23 -6.49
N GLU A 123 -9.16 19.64 -6.39
CA GLU A 123 -9.73 19.09 -5.14
C GLU A 123 -9.63 17.56 -5.05
N HIS A 124 -9.33 16.89 -6.16
CA HIS A 124 -9.36 15.42 -6.27
C HIS A 124 -8.06 14.82 -6.77
N ALA A 125 -7.77 13.62 -6.30
CA ALA A 125 -6.68 12.78 -6.79
C ALA A 125 -7.15 11.36 -7.09
N TRP A 126 -6.39 10.65 -7.92
CA TRP A 126 -6.73 9.27 -8.27
C TRP A 126 -6.44 8.32 -7.12
N SER A 127 -7.37 7.40 -6.87
CA SER A 127 -7.20 6.27 -5.97
C SER A 127 -7.67 4.96 -6.63
N LEU A 128 -7.09 3.85 -6.19
CA LEU A 128 -7.63 2.51 -6.43
C LEU A 128 -8.63 2.19 -5.33
N TYR A 129 -9.84 1.82 -5.71
CA TYR A 129 -10.81 1.23 -4.79
C TYR A 129 -11.00 -0.26 -5.06
N CYS A 130 -11.26 -1.02 -3.99
CA CYS A 130 -11.61 -2.43 -4.09
C CYS A 130 -12.57 -2.86 -2.96
N LEU A 131 -13.63 -3.58 -3.32
CA LEU A 131 -14.63 -4.15 -2.43
C LEU A 131 -15.11 -5.48 -3.01
N SER A 132 -15.84 -6.30 -2.25
CA SER A 132 -16.31 -7.60 -2.74
C SER A 132 -17.02 -7.49 -4.10
N GLY A 133 -16.46 -8.15 -5.12
CA GLY A 133 -17.01 -8.20 -6.48
C GLY A 133 -16.72 -6.98 -7.35
N ARG A 134 -15.98 -5.97 -6.88
CA ARG A 134 -15.67 -4.77 -7.67
C ARG A 134 -14.33 -4.16 -7.27
N TYR A 135 -13.56 -3.73 -8.25
CA TYR A 135 -12.39 -2.86 -8.07
C TYR A 135 -12.26 -1.94 -9.27
N GLY A 136 -11.57 -0.82 -9.09
CA GLY A 136 -11.41 0.18 -10.15
C GLY A 136 -10.58 1.37 -9.71
N LEU A 137 -10.36 2.28 -10.65
CA LEU A 137 -9.74 3.58 -10.39
C LEU A 137 -10.81 4.66 -10.42
N GLY A 138 -10.70 5.63 -9.52
CA GLY A 138 -11.57 6.80 -9.48
C GLY A 138 -10.87 7.99 -8.86
N THR A 139 -11.47 9.17 -8.97
CA THR A 139 -10.99 10.38 -8.30
C THR A 139 -11.76 10.60 -7.02
N VAL A 140 -11.05 10.97 -5.96
CA VAL A 140 -11.61 11.19 -4.62
C VAL A 140 -10.98 12.42 -3.98
N SER A 141 -11.70 13.04 -3.04
CA SER A 141 -11.27 14.31 -2.45
C SER A 141 -9.95 14.18 -1.70
N ARG A 142 -9.02 15.12 -1.95
CA ARG A 142 -7.64 15.10 -1.43
C ARG A 142 -7.56 15.24 0.09
N CYS A 143 -8.54 15.92 0.71
CA CYS A 143 -8.65 16.03 2.16
C CYS A 143 -9.08 14.73 2.85
N SER A 144 -9.61 13.76 2.11
CA SER A 144 -9.99 12.47 2.66
C SER A 144 -8.74 11.59 2.84
N GLY A 145 -8.71 10.76 3.88
CA GLY A 145 -7.60 9.85 4.12
C GLY A 145 -7.76 8.53 3.35
N ARG A 146 -6.68 8.04 2.74
CA ARG A 146 -6.60 6.68 2.15
C ARG A 146 -5.37 5.94 2.62
N SER A 147 -5.38 4.63 2.40
CA SER A 147 -4.22 3.79 2.64
C SER A 147 -3.14 3.98 1.57
N VAL A 148 -1.91 3.62 1.91
CA VAL A 148 -0.77 3.69 1.00
C VAL A 148 -0.17 2.30 0.83
N ARG A 149 0.06 1.90 -0.42
CA ARG A 149 0.73 0.65 -0.80
C ARG A 149 1.92 1.01 -1.67
N LEU A 150 3.13 1.02 -1.09
CA LEU A 150 4.31 1.52 -1.79
C LEU A 150 4.79 0.59 -2.90
N VAL A 151 5.46 1.18 -3.87
CA VAL A 151 6.10 0.51 -5.01
C VAL A 151 7.57 0.87 -5.11
N LYS A 152 8.33 0.03 -5.82
CA LYS A 152 9.70 0.31 -6.23
C LYS A 152 9.85 0.04 -7.71
N ASN A 153 10.38 1.02 -8.43
CA ASN A 153 10.78 0.87 -9.83
C ASN A 153 12.22 0.36 -9.90
N LEU A 154 12.51 -0.46 -10.90
CA LEU A 154 13.86 -0.97 -11.18
C LEU A 154 14.63 -0.05 -12.14
#